data_AF-A0A562K4Z6-F1
#
_entry.id   AF-A0A562K4Z6-F1
#
_cell.length_a   1.000
_cell.length_b   1.000
_cell.length_c   1.000
_cell.angle_alpha   90.00
_cell.angle_beta   90.00
_cell.angle_gamma   90.00
#
_symmetry.space_group_name_H-M   'P 1'
#
loop_
_entity.id
_entity.type
_entity.pdbx_description
1 polymer ?
#
loop_
_entity_poly.entity_id
_entity_poly.type
_entity_poly.pdbx_seq_one_letter_code
_entity_poly.pdbx_strand_id
1 'polypeptide(L)'
;MLAARGIGVTYETVRQWGRKFGKPFSDRIRQRTPPRGDKWHLDEVVISIAGEQHWLWRAVDQNGFVPDVLIQRRRNSRVAQRLMKKLLKSAGTPPRVMITDKLRSYGAARAKMGLHVEHRQHKALNNRAENSHQPTRRRERIMTRFKSSRQAQRFLSVHDQVANLFHIPYPGAATADFRRASRERAFATWREISMT
;
A
#
# COMPACT_ATOMS: atom_id res chain seq x y z
N MET A 1 6.21 23.53 8.39
CA MET A 1 6.87 23.19 7.10
C MET A 1 8.34 23.62 7.16
N LEU A 2 9.25 23.05 6.35
CA LEU A 2 10.68 23.42 6.37
C LEU A 2 10.91 24.92 6.14
N ALA A 3 10.13 25.53 5.24
CA ALA A 3 10.12 26.97 5.01
C ALA A 3 9.74 27.79 6.27
N ALA A 4 8.76 27.30 7.07
CA ALA A 4 8.40 27.94 8.34
C ALA A 4 9.48 27.82 9.42
N ARG A 5 10.53 27.02 9.18
CA ARG A 5 11.73 26.93 10.02
C ARG A 5 12.94 27.65 9.38
N GLY A 6 12.71 28.47 8.35
CA GLY A 6 13.78 29.19 7.63
C GLY A 6 14.63 28.30 6.72
N ILE A 7 14.26 27.03 6.51
CA ILE A 7 15.05 26.09 5.71
C ILE A 7 14.57 26.14 4.27
N GLY A 8 15.36 26.78 3.40
CA GLY A 8 15.19 26.76 1.95
C GLY A 8 15.63 25.43 1.35
N VAL A 9 14.73 24.73 0.68
CA VAL A 9 15.05 23.48 -0.04
C VAL A 9 14.48 23.52 -1.44
N THR A 10 15.24 23.01 -2.40
CA THR A 10 14.74 22.83 -3.76
C THR A 10 13.92 21.55 -3.84
N TYR A 11 13.09 21.45 -4.88
CA TYR A 11 12.37 20.21 -5.20
C TYR A 11 13.33 19.02 -5.40
N GLU A 12 14.49 19.23 -6.03
CA GLU A 12 15.48 18.16 -6.22
C GLU A 12 16.08 17.68 -4.90
N THR A 13 16.31 18.56 -3.93
CA THR A 13 16.75 18.16 -2.59
C THR A 13 15.74 17.21 -1.94
N VAL A 14 14.45 17.56 -1.95
CA VAL A 14 13.37 16.72 -1.41
C VAL A 14 13.29 15.38 -2.15
N ARG A 15 13.45 15.40 -3.48
CA ARG A 15 13.45 14.19 -4.31
C ARG A 15 14.63 13.28 -3.99
N GLN A 16 15.82 13.82 -3.77
CA GLN A 16 17.00 13.03 -3.38
C GLN A 16 16.85 12.43 -1.99
N TRP A 17 16.26 13.16 -1.04
CA TRP A 17 15.91 12.61 0.27
C TRP A 17 14.93 11.44 0.16
N GLY A 18 13.88 11.58 -0.66
CA GLY A 18 12.95 10.47 -0.91
C GLY A 18 13.64 9.23 -1.51
N ARG A 19 14.67 9.43 -2.34
CA ARG A 19 15.48 8.34 -2.90
C ARG A 19 16.40 7.69 -1.86
N LYS A 20 17.06 8.52 -1.04
CA LYS A 20 18.04 8.09 -0.04
C LYS A 20 17.37 7.39 1.14
N PHE A 21 16.34 8.01 1.71
CA PHE A 21 15.75 7.58 2.98
C PHE A 21 14.46 6.77 2.82
N GLY A 22 13.77 6.89 1.68
CA GLY A 22 12.44 6.27 1.51
C GLY A 22 12.44 4.75 1.68
N LYS A 23 13.39 4.05 1.05
CA LYS A 23 13.49 2.59 1.18
C LYS A 23 13.88 2.16 2.60
N PRO A 24 14.96 2.69 3.22
CA PRO A 24 15.29 2.38 4.62
C PRO A 24 14.10 2.57 5.58
N PHE A 25 13.36 3.67 5.47
CA PHE A 25 12.18 3.90 6.31
C PHE A 25 11.07 2.89 6.05
N SER A 26 10.77 2.59 4.78
CA SER A 26 9.77 1.58 4.40
C SER A 26 10.11 0.20 4.96
N ASP A 27 11.39 -0.21 4.88
CA ASP A 27 11.84 -1.51 5.40
C ASP A 27 11.71 -1.59 6.92
N ARG A 28 12.12 -0.54 7.66
CA ARG A 28 12.00 -0.47 9.12
C ARG A 28 10.54 -0.49 9.57
N ILE A 29 9.65 0.22 8.86
CA ILE A 29 8.21 0.17 9.13
C ILE A 29 7.69 -1.27 8.97
N ARG A 30 8.07 -1.96 7.87
CA ARG A 30 7.65 -3.34 7.61
C ARG A 30 8.10 -4.30 8.72
N GLN A 31 9.32 -4.14 9.24
CA GLN A 31 9.85 -4.96 10.33
C GLN A 31 9.09 -4.79 11.64
N ARG A 32 8.57 -3.59 11.91
CA ARG A 32 7.82 -3.25 13.14
C ARG A 32 6.32 -3.47 13.01
N THR A 33 5.83 -3.77 11.81
CA THR A 33 4.41 -3.98 11.57
C THR A 33 4.01 -5.35 12.15
N PRO A 34 2.91 -5.46 12.91
CA PRO A 34 2.36 -6.73 13.34
C PRO A 34 2.09 -7.71 12.19
N PRO A 35 1.94 -9.01 12.48
CA PRO A 35 1.50 -10.00 11.52
C PRO A 35 0.24 -9.53 10.78
N ARG A 36 0.25 -9.72 9.46
CA ARG A 36 -0.81 -9.24 8.57
C ARG A 36 -2.09 -10.02 8.81
N GLY A 37 -3.21 -9.37 8.54
CA GLY A 37 -4.49 -10.02 8.63
C GLY A 37 -4.64 -11.22 7.69
N ASP A 38 -5.45 -12.18 8.12
CA ASP A 38 -5.80 -13.43 7.41
C ASP A 38 -6.84 -13.24 6.29
N LYS A 39 -7.32 -12.02 6.04
CA LYS A 39 -8.30 -11.71 4.99
C LYS A 39 -7.74 -10.65 4.06
N TRP A 40 -7.51 -11.03 2.81
CA TRP A 40 -6.93 -10.14 1.81
C TRP A 40 -7.98 -9.66 0.81
N HIS A 41 -7.95 -8.37 0.52
CA HIS A 41 -8.67 -7.73 -0.57
C HIS A 41 -7.64 -7.36 -1.66
N LEU A 42 -7.79 -7.90 -2.86
CA LEU A 42 -6.92 -7.62 -4.00
C LEU A 42 -7.73 -6.92 -5.08
N ASP A 43 -7.18 -5.82 -5.57
CA ASP A 43 -7.85 -5.02 -6.60
C ASP A 43 -6.83 -4.30 -7.47
N GLU A 44 -7.29 -3.88 -8.65
CA GLU A 44 -6.47 -3.15 -9.59
C GLU A 44 -7.17 -1.91 -10.11
N VAL A 45 -6.39 -0.86 -10.31
CA VAL A 45 -6.89 0.40 -10.82
C VAL A 45 -6.00 0.92 -11.93
N VAL A 46 -6.61 1.54 -12.94
CA VAL A 46 -5.88 2.20 -14.01
C VAL A 46 -5.29 3.53 -13.52
N ILE A 47 -4.01 3.75 -13.85
CA ILE A 47 -3.29 5.01 -13.67
C ILE A 47 -2.63 5.42 -14.99
N SER A 48 -2.53 6.73 -15.24
CA SER A 48 -1.87 7.24 -16.46
C SER A 48 -0.46 7.69 -16.11
N ILE A 49 0.53 7.12 -16.78
CA ILE A 49 1.94 7.45 -16.60
C ILE A 49 2.50 7.86 -17.95
N ALA A 50 2.95 9.12 -18.06
CA ALA A 50 3.48 9.68 -19.31
C ALA A 50 2.55 9.46 -20.54
N GLY A 51 1.23 9.57 -20.34
CA GLY A 51 0.23 9.36 -21.40
C GLY A 51 -0.17 7.90 -21.63
N GLU A 52 0.55 6.93 -21.06
CA GLU A 52 0.26 5.51 -21.23
C GLU A 52 -0.51 4.92 -20.04
N GLN A 53 -1.45 4.02 -20.33
CA GLN A 53 -2.19 3.30 -19.32
C GLN A 53 -1.31 2.26 -18.62
N HIS A 54 -1.34 2.29 -17.29
CA HIS A 54 -0.72 1.31 -16.43
C HIS A 54 -1.75 0.80 -15.40
N TRP A 55 -1.54 -0.42 -14.92
CA TRP A 55 -2.34 -1.05 -13.89
C TRP A 55 -1.61 -1.03 -12.57
N LEU A 56 -2.22 -0.38 -11.58
CA LEU A 56 -1.83 -0.42 -10.19
C LEU A 56 -2.55 -1.56 -9.50
N TRP A 57 -1.83 -2.63 -9.21
CA TRP A 57 -2.30 -3.78 -8.45
C TRP A 57 -2.02 -3.53 -6.97
N ARG A 58 -3.05 -3.66 -6.13
CA ARG A 58 -2.98 -3.34 -4.71
C ARG A 58 -3.58 -4.48 -3.89
N ALA A 59 -2.95 -4.76 -2.76
CA ALA A 59 -3.48 -5.62 -1.73
C ALA A 59 -3.77 -4.82 -0.48
N VAL A 60 -4.82 -5.21 0.25
CA VAL A 60 -5.22 -4.62 1.52
C VAL A 60 -5.70 -5.73 2.44
N ASP A 61 -5.38 -5.70 3.72
CA ASP A 61 -5.95 -6.64 4.69
C ASP A 61 -7.28 -6.13 5.30
N GLN A 62 -7.89 -6.92 6.20
CA GLN A 62 -9.12 -6.52 6.90
C GLN A 62 -9.01 -5.22 7.69
N ASN A 63 -7.80 -4.90 8.16
CA ASN A 63 -7.53 -3.74 9.00
C ASN A 63 -7.28 -2.49 8.15
N GLY A 64 -7.19 -2.62 6.82
CA GLY A 64 -6.88 -1.51 5.91
C GLY A 64 -5.38 -1.32 5.68
N PHE A 65 -4.53 -2.21 6.20
CA PHE A 65 -3.10 -2.17 5.95
C PHE A 65 -2.83 -2.56 4.51
N VAL A 66 -2.05 -1.75 3.78
CA VAL A 66 -1.65 -2.01 2.39
C VAL A 66 -0.34 -2.79 2.39
N PRO A 67 -0.36 -4.12 2.22
CA PRO A 67 0.81 -4.93 2.44
C PRO A 67 1.77 -4.87 1.25
N ASP A 68 1.21 -4.72 0.04
CA ASP A 68 1.96 -4.63 -1.19
C ASP A 68 1.21 -3.95 -2.33
N VAL A 69 1.99 -3.39 -3.25
CA VAL A 69 1.56 -2.65 -4.43
C VAL A 69 2.50 -2.92 -5.59
N LEU A 70 1.95 -3.12 -6.79
CA LEU A 70 2.70 -3.38 -7.99
C LEU A 70 2.13 -2.60 -9.19
N ILE A 71 2.98 -1.87 -9.91
CA ILE A 71 2.62 -1.20 -11.15
C ILE A 71 3.10 -2.05 -12.33
N GLN A 72 2.21 -2.33 -13.28
CA GLN A 72 2.52 -3.05 -14.51
C GLN A 72 1.75 -2.48 -15.70
N ARG A 73 2.30 -2.57 -16.90
CA ARG A 73 1.58 -2.21 -18.14
C ARG A 73 0.45 -3.20 -18.46
N ARG A 74 0.60 -4.46 -18.04
CA ARG A 74 -0.31 -5.55 -18.40
C ARG A 74 -1.29 -5.87 -17.26
N ARG A 75 -2.54 -6.14 -17.62
CA ARG A 75 -3.58 -6.68 -16.72
C ARG A 75 -3.75 -8.19 -16.97
N ASN A 76 -2.94 -9.04 -16.33
CA ASN A 76 -3.00 -10.49 -16.55
C ASN A 76 -2.67 -11.34 -15.31
N SER A 77 -2.89 -12.65 -15.42
CA SER A 77 -2.66 -13.63 -14.36
C SER A 77 -1.21 -13.71 -13.90
N ARG A 78 -0.22 -13.45 -14.76
CA ARG A 78 1.21 -13.45 -14.37
C ARG A 78 1.49 -12.34 -13.37
N VAL A 79 0.89 -11.17 -13.55
CA VAL A 79 1.04 -10.04 -12.64
C VAL A 79 0.31 -10.31 -11.31
N ALA A 80 -0.92 -10.82 -11.37
CA ALA A 80 -1.65 -11.24 -10.18
C ALA A 80 -0.85 -12.28 -9.36
N GLN A 81 -0.29 -13.29 -10.03
CA GLN A 81 0.56 -14.30 -9.41
C GLN A 81 1.79 -13.69 -8.74
N ARG A 82 2.43 -12.69 -9.37
CA ARG A 82 3.58 -11.99 -8.78
C ARG A 82 3.21 -11.22 -7.51
N LEU A 83 2.08 -10.52 -7.51
CA LEU A 83 1.58 -9.83 -6.32
C LEU A 83 1.30 -10.85 -5.20
N MET A 84 0.55 -11.92 -5.50
CA MET A 84 0.19 -12.95 -4.53
C MET A 84 1.42 -13.65 -3.92
N LYS A 85 2.43 -14.00 -4.73
CA LYS A 85 3.70 -14.56 -4.24
C LYS A 85 4.40 -13.61 -3.27
N LYS A 86 4.42 -12.31 -3.58
CA LYS A 86 5.06 -11.30 -2.72
C LYS A 86 4.32 -11.14 -1.39
N LEU A 87 2.99 -11.20 -1.41
CA LEU A 87 2.16 -11.18 -0.20
C LEU A 87 2.41 -12.40 0.67
N LEU A 88 2.41 -13.61 0.10
CA LEU A 88 2.67 -14.85 0.84
C LEU A 88 4.07 -14.84 1.47
N LYS A 89 5.09 -14.43 0.73
CA LYS A 89 6.46 -14.34 1.25
C LYS A 89 6.56 -13.41 2.47
N SER A 90 5.74 -12.37 2.52
CA SER A 90 5.78 -11.38 3.60
C SER A 90 4.80 -11.69 4.74
N ALA A 91 3.74 -12.45 4.50
CA ALA A 91 2.82 -12.90 5.53
C ALA A 91 3.27 -14.20 6.22
N GLY A 92 4.08 -15.03 5.54
CA GLY A 92 4.53 -16.33 6.04
C GLY A 92 3.51 -17.45 5.82
N THR A 93 2.21 -17.13 5.92
CA THR A 93 1.11 -18.09 5.69
C THR A 93 0.09 -17.57 4.67
N PRO A 94 -0.65 -18.47 3.99
CA PRO A 94 -1.79 -18.08 3.17
C PRO A 94 -2.91 -17.43 3.99
N PRO A 95 -3.65 -16.46 3.41
CA PRO A 95 -4.83 -15.92 4.06
C PRO A 95 -5.92 -16.99 4.14
N ARG A 96 -6.81 -16.86 5.10
CA ARG A 96 -8.04 -17.65 5.18
C ARG A 96 -8.99 -17.33 4.02
N VAL A 97 -9.12 -16.04 3.67
CA VAL A 97 -10.02 -15.57 2.60
C VAL A 97 -9.32 -14.57 1.70
N MET A 98 -9.51 -14.73 0.39
CA MET A 98 -9.16 -13.76 -0.63
C MET A 98 -10.43 -13.19 -1.26
N ILE A 99 -10.54 -11.87 -1.27
CA ILE A 99 -11.63 -11.12 -1.90
C ILE A 99 -11.04 -10.35 -3.07
N THR A 100 -11.65 -10.48 -4.24
CA THR A 100 -11.26 -9.71 -5.43
C THR A 100 -12.51 -9.24 -6.15
N ASP A 101 -12.34 -8.32 -7.09
CA ASP A 101 -13.36 -8.10 -8.11
C ASP A 101 -13.45 -9.32 -9.07
N LYS A 102 -14.28 -9.23 -10.11
CA LYS A 102 -14.53 -10.28 -11.10
C LYS A 102 -13.39 -10.51 -12.10
N LEU A 103 -12.21 -9.92 -11.90
CA LEU A 103 -11.06 -10.16 -12.78
C LEU A 103 -10.60 -11.63 -12.69
N ARG A 104 -10.79 -12.38 -13.78
CA ARG A 104 -10.41 -13.80 -13.91
C ARG A 104 -8.91 -14.08 -13.64
N SER A 105 -8.06 -13.06 -13.75
CA SER A 105 -6.62 -13.17 -13.51
C SER A 105 -6.27 -13.67 -12.10
N TYR A 106 -7.03 -13.28 -11.07
CA TYR A 106 -6.78 -13.75 -9.71
C TYR A 106 -7.14 -15.22 -9.53
N GLY A 107 -8.29 -15.66 -10.06
CA GLY A 107 -8.68 -17.07 -10.04
C GLY A 107 -7.66 -17.96 -10.76
N ALA A 108 -7.21 -17.54 -11.96
CA ALA A 108 -6.17 -18.24 -12.70
C ALA A 108 -4.82 -18.27 -11.96
N ALA A 109 -4.43 -17.16 -11.31
CA ALA A 109 -3.21 -17.11 -10.50
C ALA A 109 -3.29 -18.02 -9.27
N ARG A 110 -4.43 -18.01 -8.57
CA ARG A 110 -4.71 -18.88 -7.42
C ARG A 110 -4.60 -20.36 -7.80
N ALA A 111 -5.26 -20.77 -8.88
CA ALA A 111 -5.22 -22.14 -9.37
C ALA A 111 -3.79 -22.56 -9.75
N LYS A 112 -3.07 -21.72 -10.51
CA LYS A 112 -1.68 -21.98 -10.89
C LYS A 112 -0.71 -22.10 -9.71
N MET A 113 -1.04 -21.46 -8.58
CA MET A 113 -0.24 -21.53 -7.35
C MET A 113 -0.64 -22.68 -6.43
N GLY A 114 -1.68 -23.46 -6.74
CA GLY A 114 -2.18 -24.51 -5.86
C GLY A 114 -2.73 -23.99 -4.53
N LEU A 115 -3.25 -22.75 -4.50
CA LEU A 115 -3.74 -22.16 -3.25
C LEU A 115 -5.17 -22.59 -2.94
N HIS A 116 -5.33 -23.31 -1.84
CA HIS A 116 -6.63 -23.72 -1.28
C HIS A 116 -7.21 -22.65 -0.34
N VAL A 117 -7.29 -21.41 -0.83
CA VAL A 117 -7.84 -20.25 -0.10
C VAL A 117 -9.28 -20.02 -0.53
N GLU A 118 -10.18 -19.70 0.40
CA GLU A 118 -11.54 -19.29 0.04
C GLU A 118 -11.49 -18.02 -0.82
N HIS A 119 -12.02 -18.06 -2.06
CA HIS A 119 -12.02 -16.92 -2.97
C HIS A 119 -13.43 -16.42 -3.19
N ARG A 120 -13.69 -15.18 -2.77
CA ARG A 120 -14.98 -14.50 -2.94
C ARG A 120 -14.87 -13.39 -3.98
N GLN A 121 -15.82 -13.34 -4.90
CA GLN A 121 -15.87 -12.36 -5.99
C GLN A 121 -17.15 -11.52 -5.95
N HIS A 122 -17.38 -10.84 -4.83
CA HIS A 122 -18.58 -10.04 -4.63
C HIS A 122 -18.22 -8.56 -4.48
N LYS A 123 -18.85 -7.70 -5.32
CA LYS A 123 -18.53 -6.26 -5.40
C LYS A 123 -18.63 -5.57 -4.04
N ALA A 124 -19.69 -5.80 -3.27
CA ALA A 124 -19.87 -5.18 -1.96
C ALA A 124 -18.78 -5.57 -0.93
N LEU A 125 -18.08 -6.70 -1.14
CA LEU A 125 -16.98 -7.12 -0.27
C LEU A 125 -15.65 -6.45 -0.65
N ASN A 126 -15.55 -5.83 -1.83
CA ASN A 126 -14.31 -5.23 -2.33
C ASN A 126 -14.14 -3.75 -1.95
N ASN A 127 -15.13 -3.13 -1.30
CA ASN A 127 -15.10 -1.72 -0.88
C ASN A 127 -13.80 -1.32 -0.13
N ARG A 128 -13.21 -2.26 0.63
CA ARG A 128 -11.94 -2.03 1.34
C ARG A 128 -10.78 -1.75 0.38
N ALA A 129 -10.65 -2.54 -0.69
CA ALA A 129 -9.63 -2.30 -1.70
C ALA A 129 -9.94 -1.06 -2.52
N GLU A 130 -11.21 -0.84 -2.89
CA GLU A 130 -11.61 0.37 -3.63
C GLU A 130 -11.25 1.66 -2.86
N ASN A 131 -11.58 1.72 -1.56
CA ASN A 131 -11.28 2.85 -0.70
C ASN A 131 -9.76 3.08 -0.53
N SER A 132 -8.97 2.01 -0.57
CA SER A 132 -7.51 2.11 -0.44
C SER A 132 -6.82 2.81 -1.63
N HIS A 133 -7.51 2.95 -2.76
CA HIS A 133 -7.00 3.71 -3.91
C HIS A 133 -7.11 5.22 -3.72
N GLN A 134 -8.02 5.71 -2.87
CA GLN A 134 -8.31 7.14 -2.72
C GLN A 134 -7.08 7.98 -2.30
N PRO A 135 -6.27 7.58 -1.29
CA PRO A 135 -5.06 8.32 -0.93
C PRO A 135 -4.05 8.39 -2.09
N THR A 136 -3.92 7.30 -2.85
CA THR A 136 -3.03 7.25 -4.02
C THR A 136 -3.52 8.20 -5.12
N ARG A 137 -4.82 8.18 -5.45
CA ARG A 137 -5.40 9.09 -6.44
C ARG A 137 -5.25 10.55 -6.04
N ARG A 138 -5.42 10.88 -4.75
CA ARG A 138 -5.19 12.24 -4.25
C ARG A 138 -3.75 12.69 -4.48
N ARG A 139 -2.76 11.82 -4.19
CA ARG A 139 -1.34 12.11 -4.44
C ARG A 139 -1.02 12.23 -5.94
N GLU A 140 -1.55 11.32 -6.76
CA GLU A 140 -1.41 11.39 -8.22
C GLU A 140 -1.89 12.73 -8.78
N ARG A 141 -3.05 13.23 -8.32
CA ARG A 141 -3.60 14.53 -8.73
C ARG A 141 -2.72 15.70 -8.29
N ILE A 142 -2.31 15.73 -7.02
CA ILE A 142 -1.45 16.80 -6.47
C ILE A 142 -0.10 16.85 -7.19
N MET A 143 0.44 15.69 -7.57
CA MET A 143 1.74 15.58 -8.25
C MET A 143 1.65 15.76 -9.78
N THR A 144 0.47 16.12 -10.31
CA THR A 144 0.24 16.26 -11.76
C THR A 144 0.63 14.99 -12.54
N ARG A 145 0.21 13.84 -12.01
CA ARG A 145 0.45 12.47 -12.50
C ARG A 145 1.91 12.03 -12.44
N PHE A 146 2.12 10.72 -12.40
CA PHE A 146 3.47 10.15 -12.43
C PHE A 146 4.09 10.25 -13.82
N LYS A 147 5.40 10.52 -13.87
CA LYS A 147 6.16 10.64 -15.12
C LYS A 147 6.88 9.34 -15.53
N SER A 148 7.01 8.38 -14.60
CA SER A 148 7.69 7.10 -14.82
C SER A 148 7.10 6.00 -13.94
N SER A 149 6.97 4.79 -14.49
CA SER A 149 6.49 3.61 -13.77
C SER A 149 7.43 3.23 -12.61
N ARG A 150 8.74 3.36 -12.80
CA ARG A 150 9.75 3.11 -11.76
C ARG A 150 9.64 4.12 -10.62
N GLN A 151 9.44 5.40 -10.96
CA GLN A 151 9.25 6.44 -9.96
C GLN A 151 7.95 6.23 -9.19
N ALA A 152 6.85 5.92 -9.88
CA ALA A 152 5.56 5.65 -9.27
C ALA A 152 5.64 4.44 -8.33
N GLN A 153 6.26 3.33 -8.77
CA GLN A 153 6.45 2.14 -7.95
C GLN A 153 7.24 2.47 -6.68
N ARG A 154 8.34 3.21 -6.81
CA ARG A 154 9.16 3.62 -5.65
C ARG A 154 8.36 4.49 -4.69
N PHE A 155 7.64 5.49 -5.23
CA PHE A 155 6.80 6.38 -4.43
C PHE A 155 5.77 5.58 -3.64
N LEU A 156 4.96 4.74 -4.30
CA LEU A 156 3.89 3.98 -3.63
C LEU A 156 4.46 2.98 -2.62
N SER A 157 5.56 2.29 -2.94
CA SER A 157 6.20 1.34 -2.02
C SER A 157 6.65 1.96 -0.69
N VAL A 158 6.93 3.27 -0.68
CA VAL A 158 7.28 4.03 0.54
C VAL A 158 6.05 4.69 1.13
N HIS A 159 5.29 5.43 0.31
CA HIS A 159 4.12 6.18 0.71
C HIS A 159 3.07 5.30 1.39
N ASP A 160 2.81 4.10 0.86
CA ASP A 160 1.86 3.16 1.46
C ASP A 160 2.33 2.64 2.82
N GLN A 161 3.63 2.39 3.00
CA GLN A 161 4.14 1.94 4.31
C GLN A 161 4.09 3.05 5.35
N VAL A 162 4.45 4.27 4.96
CA VAL A 162 4.30 5.44 5.85
C VAL A 162 2.82 5.65 6.17
N ALA A 163 1.93 5.56 5.19
CA ALA A 163 0.49 5.69 5.41
C ALA A 163 -0.03 4.61 6.37
N ASN A 164 0.44 3.38 6.23
CA ASN A 164 0.08 2.29 7.13
C ASN A 164 0.46 2.55 8.59
N LEU A 165 1.62 3.16 8.85
CA LEU A 165 2.05 3.50 10.22
C LEU A 165 1.04 4.43 10.92
N PHE A 166 0.39 5.30 10.14
CA PHE A 166 -0.65 6.21 10.63
C PHE A 166 -2.07 5.71 10.36
N HIS A 167 -2.22 4.51 9.81
CA HIS A 167 -3.51 3.86 9.63
C HIS A 167 -3.88 3.12 10.91
N ILE A 168 -4.63 3.81 11.77
CA ILE A 168 -5.02 3.28 13.07
C ILE A 168 -6.49 2.87 12.98
N PRO A 169 -6.81 1.56 13.00
CA PRO A 169 -8.20 1.13 13.08
C PRO A 169 -8.74 1.50 14.47
N TYR A 170 -9.78 2.33 14.50
CA TYR A 170 -10.45 2.68 15.74
C TYR A 170 -11.68 1.79 15.92
N PRO A 171 -11.84 1.14 17.09
CA PRO A 171 -13.14 0.61 17.49
C PRO A 171 -14.21 1.71 17.40
N GLY A 172 -15.46 1.35 17.11
CA GLY A 172 -16.56 2.31 16.98
C GLY A 172 -16.74 3.22 18.21
N ALA A 173 -16.43 2.69 19.41
CA ALA A 173 -16.48 3.38 20.69
C ALA A 173 -15.12 3.96 21.16
N ALA A 174 -14.12 4.09 20.28
CA ALA A 174 -12.81 4.61 20.67
C ALA A 174 -12.91 6.05 21.20
N THR A 175 -12.47 6.25 22.45
CA THR A 175 -12.43 7.55 23.11
C THR A 175 -11.45 8.52 22.42
N ALA A 176 -11.61 9.81 22.65
CA ALA A 176 -10.68 10.82 22.15
C ALA A 176 -9.25 10.55 22.64
N ASP A 177 -9.08 10.14 23.90
CA ASP A 177 -7.78 9.85 24.48
C ASP A 177 -7.14 8.60 23.87
N PHE A 178 -7.91 7.55 23.59
CA PHE A 178 -7.40 6.39 22.87
C PHE A 178 -6.90 6.78 21.47
N ARG A 179 -7.61 7.67 20.77
CA ARG A 179 -7.21 8.16 19.45
C ARG A 179 -5.93 8.97 19.52
N ARG A 180 -5.81 9.88 20.50
CA ARG A 180 -4.60 10.68 20.75
C ARG A 180 -3.41 9.79 21.08
N ALA A 181 -3.54 8.91 22.06
CA ALA A 181 -2.47 8.01 22.49
C ALA A 181 -2.01 7.08 21.35
N SER A 182 -2.94 6.59 20.53
CA SER A 182 -2.56 5.76 19.37
C SER A 182 -1.80 6.56 18.31
N ARG A 183 -2.18 7.83 18.10
CA ARG A 183 -1.47 8.72 17.18
C ARG A 183 -0.10 9.13 17.71
N GLU A 184 0.03 9.38 19.02
CA GLU A 184 1.31 9.63 19.69
C GLU A 184 2.27 8.45 19.55
N ARG A 185 1.77 7.22 19.76
CA ARG A 185 2.56 6.00 19.51
C ARG A 185 3.05 5.92 18.07
N ALA A 186 2.18 6.19 17.09
CA ALA A 186 2.59 6.22 15.68
C ALA A 186 3.69 7.27 15.41
N PHE A 187 3.59 8.46 16.01
CA PHE A 187 4.63 9.50 15.90
C PHE A 187 5.92 9.14 16.64
N ALA A 188 5.85 8.48 17.80
CA ALA A 188 7.02 7.97 18.50
C ALA A 188 7.77 6.95 17.64
N THR A 189 7.06 5.96 17.10
CA THR A 189 7.63 4.99 16.16
C THR A 189 8.24 5.67 14.93
N TRP A 190 7.56 6.67 14.37
CA TRP A 190 8.10 7.43 13.24
C TRP A 190 9.41 8.15 13.60
N ARG A 191 9.47 8.80 14.78
CA ARG A 191 10.69 9.48 15.25
C ARG A 191 11.84 8.49 15.35
N GLU A 192 11.65 7.36 16.01
CA GLU A 192 12.68 6.32 16.13
C GLU A 192 13.17 5.84 14.76
N ILE A 193 12.26 5.60 13.81
CA ILE A 193 12.60 5.18 12.44
C ILE A 193 13.37 6.27 11.69
N SER A 194 13.07 7.55 11.92
CA SER A 194 13.67 8.66 11.17
C SER A 194 14.97 9.22 11.74
N MET A 195 15.31 8.91 13.00
CA MET A 195 16.49 9.42 13.70
C MET A 195 17.72 8.52 13.61
N THR A 196 17.61 7.33 13.00
CA THR A 196 18.72 6.36 12.78
C THR A 196 19.23 6.38 11.34
#